data_AF-S4P5T1-F1
#
_entry.id   AF-S4P5T1-F1
#
_cell.length_a   1.000
_cell.length_b   1.000
_cell.length_c   1.000
_cell.angle_alpha   90.00
_cell.angle_beta   90.00
_cell.angle_gamma   90.00
#
_symmetry.space_group_name_H-M   'P 1'
#
loop_
_entity.id
_entity.type
_entity.pdbx_description
1 polymer ?
#
loop_
_entity_poly.entity_id
_entity_poly.type
_entity_poly.pdbx_seq_one_letter_code
_entity_poly.pdbx_strand_id
1 'polypeptide(L)'
;MVDTSVVGCSWIELPAGKWFMRSKNNQSKPESRCQIEVDVAWNAFIAHQPEGEWLKVAPFRILSFDIECAGRKGVFPEPDKDPVIQIASMVIRQGDSEPYLRNVFTLNTCAPIVGSQVISFQSESEMLSKWSDFFRELDPDIITGYNISNFDWPYLINRAKHL
;
A
#
# COMPACT_ATOMS: atom_id res chain seq x y z
N MET A 1 2.00 5.09 24.49
CA MET A 1 2.61 3.75 24.46
C MET A 1 3.11 3.35 25.84
N VAL A 2 4.11 4.02 26.40
CA VAL A 2 4.65 3.71 27.75
C VAL A 2 3.55 3.74 28.83
N ASP A 3 2.80 4.85 28.93
CA ASP A 3 1.77 5.04 29.97
C ASP A 3 0.60 4.04 29.92
N THR A 4 0.40 3.41 28.76
CA THR A 4 -0.67 2.45 28.50
C THR A 4 -0.14 1.03 28.28
N SER A 5 1.16 0.81 28.52
CA SER A 5 1.86 -0.47 28.30
C SER A 5 1.68 -1.06 26.89
N VAL A 6 1.44 -0.23 25.89
CA VAL A 6 1.33 -0.63 24.48
C VAL A 6 2.74 -0.80 23.91
N VAL A 7 3.00 -1.98 23.33
CA VAL A 7 4.26 -2.30 22.64
C VAL A 7 4.04 -2.38 21.12
N GLY A 8 5.13 -2.37 20.35
CA GLY A 8 5.06 -2.51 18.90
C GLY A 8 4.37 -3.81 18.47
N CYS A 9 3.51 -3.73 17.47
CA CYS A 9 2.78 -4.88 16.91
C CYS A 9 1.96 -5.69 17.93
N SER A 10 1.47 -5.06 19.00
CA SER A 10 0.57 -5.69 19.99
C SER A 10 -0.91 -5.59 19.60
N TRP A 11 -1.74 -6.38 20.28
CA TRP A 11 -3.20 -6.34 20.10
C TRP A 11 -3.85 -5.29 21.01
N ILE A 12 -4.77 -4.53 20.45
CA ILE A 12 -5.59 -3.55 21.18
C ILE A 12 -7.06 -3.97 21.08
N GLU A 13 -7.74 -3.96 22.22
CA GLU A 13 -9.17 -4.19 22.30
C GLU A 13 -9.90 -2.91 22.68
N LEU A 14 -11.02 -2.64 22.01
CA LEU A 14 -11.92 -1.52 22.31
C LEU A 14 -13.19 -2.06 22.96
N PRO A 15 -13.36 -1.96 24.30
CA PRO A 15 -14.53 -2.50 24.98
C PRO A 15 -15.83 -1.86 24.49
N ALA A 16 -16.92 -2.64 24.49
CA ALA A 16 -18.23 -2.15 24.07
C ALA A 16 -18.66 -0.90 24.86
N GLY A 17 -19.16 0.12 24.14
CA GLY A 17 -19.59 1.39 24.73
C GLY A 17 -18.47 2.34 25.16
N LYS A 18 -17.19 1.99 24.92
CA LYS A 18 -16.03 2.86 25.19
C LYS A 18 -15.53 3.64 23.98
N TRP A 19 -16.07 3.36 22.80
CA TRP A 19 -15.66 3.97 21.54
C TRP A 19 -16.87 4.44 20.74
N PHE A 20 -16.63 5.34 19.79
CA PHE A 20 -17.63 5.89 18.89
C PHE A 20 -17.23 5.66 17.43
N MET A 21 -18.16 5.20 16.60
CA MET A 21 -17.93 5.04 15.18
C MET A 21 -18.04 6.38 14.46
N ARG A 22 -17.00 6.78 13.71
CA ARG A 22 -17.12 7.92 12.80
C ARG A 22 -17.96 7.53 11.60
N SER A 23 -18.85 8.42 11.19
CA SER A 23 -19.71 8.20 10.02
C SER A 23 -20.04 9.52 9.34
N LYS A 24 -20.47 9.46 8.08
CA LYS A 24 -20.84 10.67 7.31
C LYS A 24 -21.97 11.49 7.95
N ASN A 25 -22.79 10.84 8.78
CA ASN A 25 -23.94 11.44 9.45
C ASN A 25 -23.60 12.00 10.84
N ASN A 26 -22.40 11.71 11.35
CA ASN A 26 -21.94 12.18 12.66
C ASN A 26 -21.21 13.52 12.53
N GLN A 27 -21.06 14.24 13.65
CA GLN A 27 -20.27 15.48 13.69
C GLN A 27 -18.81 15.22 13.27
N SER A 28 -18.21 14.14 13.81
CA SER A 28 -16.89 13.65 13.39
C SER A 28 -17.03 12.77 12.15
N LYS A 29 -16.65 13.30 10.99
CA LYS A 29 -16.66 12.57 9.72
C LYS A 29 -15.36 11.76 9.58
N PRO A 30 -15.41 10.61 8.87
CA PRO A 30 -14.19 9.87 8.55
C PRO A 30 -13.23 10.69 7.70
N GLU A 31 -11.94 10.63 8.03
CA GLU A 31 -10.85 11.28 7.29
C GLU A 31 -9.95 10.28 6.56
N SER A 32 -9.88 9.04 7.07
CA SER A 32 -9.12 7.95 6.47
C SER A 32 -9.89 7.25 5.35
N ARG A 33 -9.22 6.33 4.66
CA ARG A 33 -9.84 5.37 3.73
C ARG A 33 -10.06 4.00 4.35
N CYS A 34 -9.75 3.85 5.65
CA CYS A 34 -9.91 2.59 6.35
C CYS A 34 -11.39 2.21 6.46
N GLN A 35 -11.67 0.91 6.53
CA GLN A 35 -13.04 0.39 6.63
C GLN A 35 -13.72 0.77 7.96
N ILE A 36 -12.93 0.88 9.03
CA ILE A 36 -13.38 1.17 10.39
C ILE A 36 -12.58 2.35 10.91
N GLU A 37 -13.27 3.47 11.18
CA GLU A 37 -12.69 4.65 11.82
C GLU A 37 -13.48 4.96 13.10
N VAL A 38 -12.78 4.98 14.23
CA VAL A 38 -13.39 5.07 15.56
C VAL A 38 -12.63 6.04 16.45
N ASP A 39 -13.36 6.70 17.34
CA ASP A 39 -12.81 7.52 18.41
C ASP A 39 -12.90 6.75 19.74
N VAL A 40 -11.80 6.71 20.49
CA VAL A 40 -11.74 6.10 21.83
C VAL A 40 -10.86 6.97 22.74
N ALA A 41 -11.23 7.11 24.00
CA ALA A 41 -10.40 7.80 24.97
C ALA A 41 -9.10 7.01 25.23
N TRP A 42 -7.99 7.71 25.43
CA TRP A 42 -6.66 7.09 25.57
C TRP A 42 -6.55 6.09 26.74
N ASN A 43 -7.43 6.17 27.73
CA ASN A 43 -7.48 5.32 28.92
C ASN A 43 -8.65 4.31 28.90
N ALA A 44 -9.34 4.18 27.77
CA ALA A 44 -10.56 3.37 27.65
C ALA A 44 -10.39 2.11 26.77
N PHE A 45 -9.22 1.92 26.15
CA PHE A 45 -8.86 0.68 25.46
C PHE A 45 -8.07 -0.27 26.37
N ILE A 46 -7.97 -1.54 25.98
CA ILE A 46 -7.17 -2.56 26.66
C ILE A 46 -5.97 -2.91 25.75
N ALA A 47 -4.75 -2.81 26.29
CA ALA A 47 -3.53 -3.25 25.63
C ALA A 47 -3.19 -4.68 26.07
N HIS A 48 -3.22 -5.62 25.14
CA HIS A 48 -2.87 -7.01 25.42
C HIS A 48 -1.36 -7.21 25.24
N GLN A 49 -0.71 -7.84 26.24
CA GLN A 49 0.68 -8.26 26.08
C GLN A 49 0.76 -9.40 25.05
N PRO A 50 1.83 -9.49 24.23
CA PRO A 50 1.97 -10.49 23.17
C PRO A 50 2.30 -11.86 23.77
N GLU A 51 1.35 -12.45 24.47
CA GLU A 51 1.45 -13.72 25.17
C GLU A 51 0.19 -14.56 24.90
N GLY A 52 0.31 -15.90 24.98
CA GLY A 52 -0.82 -16.80 24.81
C GLY A 52 -1.55 -16.60 23.49
N GLU A 53 -2.84 -16.27 23.55
CA GLU A 53 -3.68 -16.06 22.36
C GLU A 53 -3.33 -14.78 21.56
N TRP A 54 -2.66 -13.82 22.21
CA TRP A 54 -2.26 -12.53 21.64
C TRP A 54 -0.89 -12.57 20.96
N LEU A 55 -0.27 -13.75 20.85
CA LEU A 55 0.93 -13.97 20.03
C LEU A 55 0.63 -14.04 18.52
N LYS A 56 -0.64 -14.12 18.13
CA LYS A 56 -1.04 -14.25 16.73
C LYS A 56 -0.67 -13.00 15.94
N VAL A 57 -0.36 -13.18 14.67
CA VAL A 57 -0.08 -12.10 13.71
C VAL A 57 -1.31 -11.90 12.83
N ALA A 58 -1.68 -10.64 12.59
CA ALA A 58 -2.77 -10.30 11.68
C ALA A 58 -2.42 -10.68 10.23
N PRO A 59 -3.42 -10.99 9.39
CA PRO A 59 -3.20 -11.38 8.00
C PRO A 59 -2.91 -10.15 7.10
N PHE A 60 -1.76 -9.52 7.30
CA PHE A 60 -1.35 -8.31 6.56
C PHE A 60 -1.34 -8.52 5.04
N ARG A 61 -1.71 -7.49 4.28
CA ARG A 61 -1.52 -7.40 2.83
C ARG A 61 -0.12 -6.85 2.56
N ILE A 62 0.73 -7.68 1.98
CA ILE A 62 2.12 -7.34 1.66
C ILE A 62 2.22 -7.11 0.16
N LEU A 63 2.44 -5.85 -0.24
CA LEU A 63 2.68 -5.45 -1.62
C LEU A 63 4.17 -5.39 -1.89
N SER A 64 4.63 -6.12 -2.90
CA SER A 64 5.93 -5.90 -3.53
C SER A 64 5.75 -5.29 -4.92
N PHE A 65 6.52 -4.26 -5.25
CA PHE A 65 6.48 -3.63 -6.57
C PHE A 65 7.88 -3.25 -7.05
N ASP A 66 7.98 -3.04 -8.36
CA ASP A 66 9.19 -2.66 -9.10
C ASP A 66 8.78 -1.84 -10.34
N ILE A 67 9.63 -0.89 -10.76
CA ILE A 67 9.38 -0.04 -11.93
C ILE A 67 10.47 -0.19 -13.00
N GLU A 68 10.08 0.00 -14.25
CA GLU A 68 11.00 0.07 -15.38
C GLU A 68 10.89 1.42 -16.09
N CYS A 69 12.05 1.99 -16.45
CA CYS A 69 12.14 3.30 -17.09
C CYS A 69 12.90 3.21 -18.43
N ALA A 70 12.41 3.91 -19.46
CA ALA A 70 13.10 3.96 -20.76
C ALA A 70 14.12 5.10 -20.79
N GLY A 71 15.35 4.82 -20.31
CA GLY A 71 16.45 5.79 -20.27
C GLY A 71 17.15 6.05 -21.60
N ARG A 72 17.86 7.18 -21.68
CA ARG A 72 18.79 7.50 -22.78
C ARG A 72 20.10 6.74 -22.66
N LYS A 73 20.73 6.43 -23.81
CA LYS A 73 21.98 5.65 -23.86
C LYS A 73 23.11 6.30 -23.05
N GLY A 74 23.64 5.54 -22.08
CA GLY A 74 24.79 5.96 -21.27
C GLY A 74 24.46 6.95 -20.14
N VAL A 75 23.17 7.22 -19.90
CA VAL A 75 22.69 8.14 -18.87
C VAL A 75 21.80 7.37 -17.90
N PHE A 76 22.02 7.54 -16.60
CA PHE A 76 21.11 6.99 -15.59
C PHE A 76 19.75 7.69 -15.69
N PRO A 77 18.61 6.99 -15.56
CA PRO A 77 17.30 7.59 -15.76
C PRO A 77 17.07 8.84 -14.90
N GLU A 78 16.56 9.91 -15.52
CA GLU A 78 16.18 11.16 -14.88
C GLU A 78 14.66 11.35 -15.00
N PRO A 79 13.91 11.57 -13.89
CA PRO A 79 12.44 11.56 -13.90
C PRO A 79 11.80 12.68 -14.75
N ASP A 80 12.52 13.75 -15.05
CA ASP A 80 12.06 14.85 -15.91
C ASP A 80 12.28 14.59 -17.41
N LYS A 81 12.89 13.46 -17.78
CA LYS A 81 13.25 13.15 -19.18
C LYS A 81 12.86 11.74 -19.60
N ASP A 82 13.08 10.77 -18.73
CA ASP A 82 12.97 9.36 -19.04
C ASP A 82 11.64 8.82 -18.45
N PRO A 83 10.73 8.25 -19.27
CA PRO A 83 9.41 7.84 -18.81
C PRO A 83 9.46 6.52 -18.05
N VAL A 84 8.54 6.36 -17.10
CA VAL A 84 8.18 5.06 -16.53
C VAL A 84 7.35 4.32 -17.56
N ILE A 85 7.80 3.11 -17.93
CA ILE A 85 7.15 2.31 -18.98
C ILE A 85 6.45 1.08 -18.43
N GLN A 86 6.84 0.58 -17.25
CA GLN A 86 6.16 -0.53 -16.59
C GLN A 86 6.19 -0.38 -15.09
N ILE A 87 5.14 -0.88 -14.42
CA ILE A 87 5.09 -1.04 -12.96
C ILE A 87 4.53 -2.44 -12.69
N ALA A 88 5.33 -3.31 -12.12
CA ALA A 88 4.92 -4.66 -11.73
C ALA A 88 4.50 -4.69 -10.26
N SER A 89 3.51 -5.49 -9.90
CA SER A 89 3.10 -5.67 -8.51
C SER A 89 2.71 -7.10 -8.20
N MET A 90 3.14 -7.57 -7.03
CA MET A 90 2.69 -8.83 -6.41
C MET A 90 2.17 -8.56 -5.01
N VAL A 91 1.06 -9.22 -4.68
CA VAL A 91 0.48 -9.12 -3.34
C VAL A 91 0.27 -10.49 -2.74
N ILE A 92 0.78 -10.66 -1.54
CA ILE A 92 0.59 -11.84 -0.71
C ILE A 92 -0.08 -11.43 0.61
N ARG A 93 -0.85 -12.34 1.19
CA ARG A 93 -1.37 -12.18 2.54
C ARG A 93 -0.44 -12.91 3.51
N GLN A 94 -0.12 -12.27 4.63
CA GLN A 94 0.73 -12.87 5.65
C GLN A 94 0.18 -14.25 6.08
N GLY A 95 1.02 -15.28 5.94
CA GLY A 95 0.68 -16.67 6.25
C GLY A 95 0.27 -17.53 5.04
N ASP A 96 -0.08 -16.93 3.91
CA ASP A 96 -0.36 -17.67 2.68
C ASP A 96 0.96 -18.13 2.02
N SER A 97 0.92 -19.25 1.29
CA SER A 97 2.10 -19.80 0.60
C SER A 97 2.39 -19.15 -0.75
N GLU A 98 1.39 -18.52 -1.36
CA GLU A 98 1.46 -17.96 -2.71
C GLU A 98 0.76 -16.59 -2.75
N PRO A 99 1.25 -15.65 -3.59
CA PRO A 99 0.57 -14.38 -3.80
C PRO A 99 -0.77 -14.59 -4.50
N TYR A 100 -1.79 -13.84 -4.07
CA TYR A 100 -3.14 -13.90 -4.62
C TYR A 100 -3.36 -12.89 -5.76
N LEU A 101 -2.44 -11.94 -5.93
CA LEU A 101 -2.52 -10.92 -6.97
C LEU A 101 -1.15 -10.74 -7.62
N ARG A 102 -1.14 -10.78 -8.96
CA ARG A 102 0.02 -10.50 -9.80
C ARG A 102 -0.44 -9.63 -10.96
N ASN A 103 0.13 -8.45 -11.13
CA ASN A 103 -0.16 -7.59 -12.27
C ASN A 103 1.07 -6.85 -12.78
N VAL A 104 0.95 -6.33 -14.00
CA VAL A 104 1.88 -5.39 -14.59
C VAL A 104 1.11 -4.30 -15.33
N PHE A 105 1.37 -3.06 -14.96
CA PHE A 105 0.91 -1.87 -15.65
C PHE A 105 1.94 -1.55 -16.73
N THR A 106 1.53 -1.35 -17.98
CA THR A 106 2.44 -1.09 -19.10
C THR A 106 2.05 0.14 -19.89
N LEU A 107 3.04 0.91 -20.32
CA LEU A 107 2.90 1.91 -21.36
C LEU A 107 2.89 1.20 -22.72
N ASN A 108 1.94 1.58 -23.58
CA ASN A 108 1.57 0.90 -24.82
C ASN A 108 1.09 -0.54 -24.57
N THR A 109 0.98 -1.32 -25.64
CA THR A 109 0.49 -2.69 -25.63
C THR A 109 1.52 -3.67 -25.09
N CYS A 110 1.07 -4.68 -24.35
CA CYS A 110 1.86 -5.83 -23.94
C CYS A 110 1.08 -7.13 -24.22
N ALA A 111 1.78 -8.20 -24.58
CA ALA A 111 1.15 -9.50 -24.79
C ALA A 111 0.68 -10.11 -23.44
N PRO A 112 -0.38 -10.93 -23.41
CA PRO A 112 -0.83 -11.58 -22.18
C PRO A 112 0.26 -12.45 -21.54
N ILE A 113 0.32 -12.44 -20.21
CA ILE A 113 1.24 -13.26 -19.41
C ILE A 113 0.40 -14.22 -18.56
N VAL A 114 0.64 -15.53 -18.70
CA VAL A 114 -0.11 -16.54 -17.94
C VAL A 114 0.09 -16.34 -16.45
N GLY A 115 -1.01 -16.22 -15.70
CA GLY A 115 -0.98 -16.07 -14.24
C GLY A 115 -0.80 -14.64 -13.74
N SER A 116 -0.74 -13.63 -14.64
CA SER A 116 -0.64 -12.22 -14.29
C SER A 116 -1.61 -11.37 -15.10
N GLN A 117 -2.16 -10.32 -14.49
CA GLN A 117 -2.96 -9.33 -15.19
C GLN A 117 -2.04 -8.34 -15.91
N VAL A 118 -2.21 -8.19 -17.23
CA VAL A 118 -1.49 -7.19 -18.03
C VAL A 118 -2.45 -6.03 -18.29
N ILE A 119 -2.10 -4.84 -17.80
CA ILE A 119 -2.95 -3.64 -17.84
C ILE A 119 -2.22 -2.55 -18.63
N SER A 120 -2.61 -2.35 -19.88
CA SER A 120 -1.91 -1.50 -20.83
C SER A 120 -2.58 -0.13 -21.02
N PHE A 121 -1.80 0.94 -21.06
CA PHE A 121 -2.25 2.32 -21.22
C PHE A 121 -1.52 3.02 -22.36
N GLN A 122 -2.18 3.98 -23.02
CA GLN A 122 -1.54 4.76 -24.10
C GLN A 122 -0.82 6.02 -23.57
N SER A 123 -1.15 6.45 -22.36
CA SER A 123 -0.55 7.59 -21.69
C SER A 123 0.13 7.15 -20.39
N GLU A 124 1.33 7.66 -20.16
CA GLU A 124 2.04 7.46 -18.89
C GLU A 124 1.27 8.08 -17.71
N SER A 125 0.70 9.28 -17.87
CA SER A 125 -0.09 9.93 -16.83
C SER A 125 -1.31 9.10 -16.44
N GLU A 126 -1.96 8.46 -17.41
CA GLU A 126 -3.07 7.53 -17.15
C GLU A 126 -2.57 6.28 -16.41
N MET A 127 -1.45 5.68 -16.83
CA MET A 127 -0.85 4.53 -16.17
C MET A 127 -0.54 4.82 -14.69
N LEU A 128 0.14 5.94 -14.41
CA LEU A 128 0.48 6.36 -13.04
C LEU A 128 -0.77 6.64 -12.21
N SER A 129 -1.77 7.30 -12.80
CA SER A 129 -3.06 7.56 -12.13
C SER A 129 -3.76 6.26 -11.75
N LYS A 130 -3.84 5.29 -12.68
CA LYS A 130 -4.47 3.99 -12.45
C LYS A 130 -3.70 3.09 -11.50
N TRP A 131 -2.37 3.14 -11.51
CA TRP A 131 -1.58 2.46 -10.48
C TRP A 131 -1.82 3.09 -9.09
N SER A 132 -1.99 4.42 -9.01
CA SER A 132 -2.35 5.08 -7.75
C SER A 132 -3.76 4.71 -7.24
N ASP A 133 -4.73 4.53 -8.16
CA ASP A 133 -6.07 4.00 -7.82
C ASP A 133 -5.95 2.58 -7.27
N PHE A 134 -5.23 1.71 -7.98
CA PHE A 134 -4.96 0.34 -7.54
C PHE A 134 -4.32 0.29 -6.16
N PHE A 135 -3.30 1.11 -5.90
CA PHE A 135 -2.64 1.16 -4.59
C PHE A 135 -3.63 1.54 -3.47
N ARG A 136 -4.51 2.53 -3.72
CA ARG A 136 -5.54 2.96 -2.76
C ARG A 136 -6.63 1.92 -2.55
N GLU A 137 -7.04 1.22 -3.60
CA GLU A 137 -8.05 0.15 -3.52
C GLU A 137 -7.50 -1.11 -2.85
N LEU A 138 -6.22 -1.42 -3.08
CA LEU A 138 -5.54 -2.55 -2.47
C LEU A 138 -5.39 -2.39 -0.95
N ASP A 139 -5.10 -1.17 -0.49
CA ASP A 139 -4.89 -0.83 0.93
C ASP A 139 -3.82 -1.75 1.57
N PRO A 140 -2.55 -1.70 1.10
CA PRO A 140 -1.49 -2.58 1.61
C PRO A 140 -1.01 -2.15 3.00
N ASP A 141 -0.80 -3.13 3.89
CA ASP A 141 -0.27 -2.90 5.24
C ASP A 141 1.26 -2.76 5.23
N ILE A 142 1.93 -3.53 4.36
CA ILE A 142 3.38 -3.56 4.22
C ILE A 142 3.73 -3.39 2.75
N ILE A 143 4.62 -2.45 2.47
CA ILE A 143 5.16 -2.20 1.14
C ILE A 143 6.63 -2.59 1.15
N THR A 144 7.01 -3.46 0.22
CA THR A 144 8.37 -3.97 0.09
C THR A 144 8.82 -3.96 -1.37
N GLY A 145 10.11 -4.21 -1.58
CA GLY A 145 10.77 -4.17 -2.88
C GLY A 145 12.26 -3.94 -2.69
N TYR A 146 13.02 -3.97 -3.78
CA TYR A 146 14.45 -3.77 -3.73
C TYR A 146 14.79 -2.33 -4.12
N ASN A 147 15.45 -1.59 -3.23
CA ASN A 147 15.84 -0.17 -3.43
C ASN A 147 14.68 0.84 -3.62
N ILE A 148 13.43 0.43 -3.34
CA ILE A 148 12.23 1.27 -3.53
C ILE A 148 12.28 2.62 -2.80
N SER A 149 12.96 2.71 -1.66
CA SER A 149 13.09 3.95 -0.89
C SER A 149 14.03 4.97 -1.54
N ASN A 150 15.08 4.51 -2.25
CA ASN A 150 16.08 5.39 -2.84
C ASN A 150 15.88 5.61 -4.34
N PHE A 151 15.10 4.75 -5.01
CA PHE A 151 14.86 4.83 -6.44
C PHE A 151 13.36 4.93 -6.76
N ASP A 152 12.60 3.84 -6.64
CA ASP A 152 11.26 3.71 -7.21
C ASP A 152 10.29 4.78 -6.69
N TRP A 153 10.18 4.96 -5.37
CA TRP A 153 9.30 5.97 -4.78
C TRP A 153 9.70 7.40 -5.17
N PRO A 154 10.96 7.83 -4.94
CA PRO A 154 11.40 9.14 -5.43
C PRO A 154 11.19 9.34 -6.93
N TYR A 155 11.42 8.31 -7.75
CA TYR A 155 11.29 8.39 -9.20
C TYR A 155 9.84 8.59 -9.61
N LEU A 156 8.91 7.76 -9.12
CA LEU A 156 7.47 7.87 -9.40
C LEU A 156 6.91 9.24 -8.98
N ILE A 157 7.26 9.73 -7.78
CA ILE A 157 6.79 11.02 -7.27
C ILE A 157 7.30 12.17 -8.14
N ASN A 158 8.60 12.18 -8.46
CA ASN A 158 9.19 13.24 -9.28
C ASN A 158 8.70 13.17 -10.73
N ARG A 159 8.50 11.97 -11.29
CA ARG A 159 7.95 11.79 -12.62
C ARG A 159 6.52 12.30 -12.71
N ALA A 160 5.67 11.92 -11.76
CA ALA A 160 4.28 12.38 -11.71
C ALA A 160 4.16 13.90 -11.51
N LYS A 161 5.14 14.54 -10.86
CA LYS A 161 5.21 16.01 -10.72
C LYS A 161 5.62 16.72 -12.01
N HIS A 162 6.42 16.07 -12.85
CA HIS A 162 6.90 16.62 -14.11
C HIS A 162 5.82 16.60 -15.21
N LEU A 163 4.98 15.57 -15.21
CA LEU A 163 3.86 15.37 -16.14
C LEU A 163 2.69 16.32 -15.84
#